data_AF-A0AAE4EQ15-F1
#
_entry.id   AF-A0AAE4EQ15-F1
#
_cell.length_a   1.000
_cell.length_b   1.000
_cell.length_c   1.000
_cell.angle_alpha   90.00
_cell.angle_beta   90.00
_cell.angle_gamma   90.00
#
_symmetry.space_group_name_H-M   'P 1'
#
loop_
_entity.id
_entity.type
_entity.pdbx_description
1 polymer ?
#
loop_
_entity_poly.entity_id
_entity_poly.type
_entity_poly.pdbx_seq_one_letter_code
_entity_poly.pdbx_strand_id
1 'polypeptide(L)'
;MCLGLKAAAENHLRELTLLRRVRDRIDTGFARPLDLEALARTVGLPVALFVRRFQDAYGLSPHDYRRAAEAIRNREARAARPKVA
;
A
#
# COMPACT_ATOMS: atom_id res chain seq x y z
N MET A 1 -17.81 21.01 -23.31
CA MET A 1 -18.17 20.54 -21.95
C MET A 1 -16.90 20.12 -21.21
N CYS A 2 -16.32 21.00 -20.38
CA CYS A 2 -15.04 20.76 -19.69
C CYS A 2 -15.21 20.17 -18.27
N LEU A 3 -16.45 19.93 -17.82
CA LEU A 3 -16.77 19.45 -16.47
C LEU A 3 -16.31 18.01 -16.20
N GLY A 4 -16.20 17.16 -17.23
CA GLY A 4 -15.81 15.76 -17.07
C GLY A 4 -14.35 15.54 -16.69
N LEU A 5 -13.43 16.37 -17.22
CA LEU A 5 -11.99 16.21 -16.95
C LEU A 5 -11.64 16.57 -15.50
N LYS A 6 -12.27 17.62 -14.96
CA LYS A 6 -12.05 18.05 -13.58
C LYS A 6 -12.55 17.01 -12.57
N ALA A 7 -13.77 16.50 -12.77
CA ALA A 7 -14.32 15.46 -11.91
C ALA A 7 -13.49 14.16 -11.94
N ALA A 8 -12.99 13.77 -13.12
CA ALA A 8 -12.11 12.60 -13.26
C ALA A 8 -10.76 12.80 -12.54
N ALA A 9 -10.17 13.99 -12.66
CA ALA A 9 -8.93 14.33 -11.95
C ALA A 9 -9.14 14.35 -10.42
N GLU A 10 -10.25 14.91 -9.93
CA GLU A 10 -10.58 14.90 -8.50
C GLU A 10 -10.78 13.47 -7.97
N ASN A 11 -11.43 12.60 -8.74
CA ASN A 11 -11.58 11.19 -8.37
C ASN A 11 -10.23 10.46 -8.34
N HIS A 12 -9.34 10.75 -9.30
CA HIS A 12 -8.00 10.18 -9.33
C HIS A 12 -7.15 10.64 -8.13
N LEU A 13 -7.20 11.93 -7.77
CA LEU A 13 -6.50 12.45 -6.59
C LEU A 13 -7.00 11.82 -5.28
N ARG A 14 -8.32 11.59 -5.18
CA ARG A 14 -8.91 10.86 -4.04
C ARG A 14 -8.42 9.42 -3.98
N GLU A 15 -8.39 8.73 -5.13
CA GLU A 15 -7.87 7.37 -5.24
C GLU A 15 -6.40 7.29 -4.79
N LEU A 16 -5.53 8.18 -5.27
CA LEU A 16 -4.12 8.24 -4.85
C LEU A 16 -3.96 8.51 -3.35
N THR A 17 -4.80 9.38 -2.78
CA THR A 17 -4.79 9.66 -1.34
C THR A 17 -5.17 8.42 -0.53
N LEU A 18 -6.16 7.66 -0.98
CA LEU A 18 -6.58 6.40 -0.35
C LEU A 18 -5.48 5.34 -0.45
N LEU A 19 -4.85 5.18 -1.62
CA LEU A 19 -3.74 4.25 -1.82
C LEU A 19 -2.53 4.58 -0.93
N ARG A 20 -2.25 5.88 -0.71
CA ARG A 20 -1.20 6.30 0.21
C ARG A 20 -1.48 5.88 1.65
N ARG A 21 -2.70 6.06 2.14
CA ARG A 21 -3.10 5.62 3.49
C ARG A 21 -2.99 4.11 3.67
N VAL A 22 -3.35 3.35 2.64
CA VAL A 22 -3.15 1.89 2.62
C VAL A 22 -1.67 1.56 2.75
N ARG A 23 -0.80 2.23 1.98
CA ARG A 23 0.66 2.06 2.07
C ARG A 23 1.17 2.32 3.48
N ASP A 24 0.79 3.44 4.08
CA ASP A 24 1.18 3.79 5.45
C ASP A 24 0.74 2.70 6.44
N ARG A 25 -0.45 2.11 6.24
CA ARG A 25 -0.94 1.00 7.08
C ARG A 25 -0.11 -0.27 6.90
N ILE A 26 0.25 -0.63 5.67
CA ILE A 26 1.17 -1.75 5.37
C ILE A 26 2.54 -1.50 6.03
N ASP A 27 3.03 -0.26 6.00
CA ASP A 27 4.31 0.15 6.57
C ASP A 27 4.30 0.10 8.10
N THR A 28 3.20 0.48 8.76
CA THR A 28 3.03 0.40 10.22
C THR A 28 2.93 -1.03 10.78
N GLY A 29 2.92 -2.04 9.92
CA GLY A 29 2.87 -3.44 10.34
C GLY A 29 1.45 -3.94 10.61
N PHE A 30 0.45 -3.43 9.87
CA PHE A 30 -0.92 -3.93 9.96
C PHE A 30 -0.95 -5.46 9.86
N ALA A 31 -1.71 -6.08 10.77
CA ALA A 31 -1.71 -7.47 11.19
C ALA A 31 -1.16 -8.48 10.16
N ARG A 32 -0.27 -9.35 10.63
CA ARG A 32 0.23 -10.49 9.86
C ARG A 32 -0.71 -11.69 10.13
N PRO A 33 -1.26 -12.35 9.10
CA PRO A 33 -1.01 -12.19 7.66
C PRO A 33 -1.70 -10.96 7.04
N LEU A 34 -1.06 -10.38 6.02
CA LEU A 34 -1.59 -9.22 5.28
C LEU A 34 -2.95 -9.54 4.67
N ASP A 35 -3.99 -8.92 5.21
CA ASP A 35 -5.37 -9.11 4.78
C ASP A 35 -5.72 -8.10 3.66
N LEU A 36 -5.70 -8.58 2.42
CA LEU A 36 -6.05 -7.77 1.25
C LEU A 36 -7.52 -7.33 1.24
N GLU A 37 -8.43 -8.12 1.82
CA GLU A 37 -9.85 -7.79 1.91
C GLU A 37 -10.07 -6.64 2.89
N ALA A 38 -9.38 -6.66 4.03
CA ALA A 38 -9.40 -5.57 4.98
C ALA A 38 -8.88 -4.27 4.34
N LEU A 39 -7.79 -4.33 3.58
CA LEU A 39 -7.25 -3.17 2.86
C LEU A 39 -8.20 -2.68 1.77
N ALA A 40 -8.76 -3.58 0.97
CA ALA A 40 -9.73 -3.24 -0.07
C ALA A 40 -10.99 -2.57 0.51
N ARG A 41 -11.47 -3.06 1.67
CA ARG A 41 -12.58 -2.44 2.42
C ARG A 41 -12.27 -1.03 2.90
N THR A 42 -11.02 -0.70 3.27
CA THR A 42 -10.66 0.67 3.69
C THR A 42 -10.79 1.70 2.56
N VAL A 43 -10.65 1.27 1.31
CA VAL A 43 -10.75 2.12 0.12
C VAL A 43 -12.09 1.95 -0.62
N GLY A 44 -12.96 1.06 -0.15
CA GLY A 44 -14.26 0.77 -0.76
C GLY A 44 -14.17 0.12 -2.14
N LEU A 45 -13.06 -0.53 -2.46
CA LEU A 45 -12.85 -1.18 -3.76
C LEU A 45 -12.97 -2.70 -3.62
N PRO A 46 -13.42 -3.40 -4.68
CA PRO A 46 -13.21 -4.85 -4.79
C PRO A 46 -11.72 -5.17 -4.75
N VAL A 47 -11.35 -6.29 -4.13
CA VAL A 47 -9.95 -6.73 -3.97
C VAL A 47 -9.21 -6.77 -5.30
N ALA A 48 -9.82 -7.32 -6.35
CA ALA A 48 -9.21 -7.43 -7.68
C ALA A 48 -8.86 -6.05 -8.27
N LEU A 49 -9.75 -5.06 -8.08
CA LEU A 49 -9.52 -3.69 -8.56
C LEU A 49 -8.46 -3.00 -7.70
N PHE A 50 -8.51 -3.17 -6.38
CA PHE A 50 -7.52 -2.65 -5.46
C PHE A 50 -6.10 -3.14 -5.81
N VAL A 51 -5.90 -4.44 -6.01
CA VAL A 51 -4.59 -5.02 -6.35
C VAL A 51 -4.05 -4.42 -7.65
N ARG A 52 -4.90 -4.30 -8.67
CA ARG A 52 -4.51 -3.72 -9.96
C ARG A 52 -4.15 -2.24 -9.83
N ARG A 53 -4.96 -1.44 -9.13
CA ARG A 53 -4.69 -0.01 -8.89
C ARG A 53 -3.44 0.22 -8.05
N PHE A 54 -3.20 -0.64 -7.06
CA PHE A 54 -2.00 -0.58 -6.25
C PHE A 54 -0.75 -0.89 -7.09
N GLN A 55 -0.83 -1.89 -7.96
CA GLN A 55 0.25 -2.22 -8.89
C GLN A 55 0.50 -1.10 -9.91
N ASP A 56 -0.54 -0.49 -10.47
CA ASP A 56 -0.41 0.66 -11.38
C ASP A 56 0.26 1.86 -10.69
N ALA A 57 -0.02 2.09 -9.40
CA ALA A 57 0.54 3.21 -8.64
C ALA A 57 1.97 2.97 -8.11
N TYR A 58 2.31 1.74 -7.71
CA TYR A 58 3.57 1.43 -7.02
C TYR A 58 4.48 0.44 -7.75
N GLY A 59 4.04 -0.09 -8.89
CA GLY A 59 4.78 -1.06 -9.71
C GLY A 59 4.86 -2.48 -9.14
N LEU A 60 4.41 -2.69 -7.90
CA LEU A 60 4.46 -3.97 -7.20
C LEU A 60 3.08 -4.37 -6.69
N SER A 61 2.82 -5.68 -6.62
CA SER A 61 1.62 -6.18 -5.94
C SER A 61 1.70 -5.84 -4.43
N PRO A 62 0.57 -5.72 -3.71
CA PRO A 62 0.59 -5.46 -2.27
C PRO A 62 1.41 -6.49 -1.45
N HIS A 63 1.41 -7.75 -1.88
CA HIS A 63 2.22 -8.80 -1.23
C HIS A 63 3.72 -8.61 -1.49
N ASP A 64 4.12 -8.30 -2.73
CA ASP A 64 5.52 -8.08 -3.08
C ASP A 64 6.06 -6.78 -2.48
N TYR A 65 5.24 -5.73 -2.46
CA TYR A 65 5.54 -4.47 -1.79
C TYR A 65 5.84 -4.70 -0.31
N ARG A 66 5.01 -5.49 0.38
CA ARG A 66 5.27 -5.85 1.78
C ARG A 66 6.54 -6.67 1.94
N ARG A 67 6.81 -7.63 1.05
CA ARG A 67 8.05 -8.42 1.12
C ARG A 67 9.30 -7.54 0.95
N ALA A 68 9.25 -6.56 0.06
CA ALA A 68 10.33 -5.58 -0.10
C ALA A 68 10.49 -4.71 1.17
N ALA A 69 9.39 -4.20 1.73
CA ALA A 69 9.43 -3.44 2.98
C ALA A 69 9.92 -4.27 4.18
N GLU A 70 9.56 -5.55 4.23
CA GLU A 70 10.06 -6.48 5.26
C GLU A 70 11.56 -6.76 5.09
N ALA A 71 12.06 -6.93 3.88
CA ALA A 71 13.49 -7.12 3.64
C ALA A 71 14.33 -5.93 4.12
N ILE A 72 13.84 -4.71 3.89
CA ILE A 72 14.47 -3.46 4.35
C ILE A 72 14.48 -3.41 5.88
N ARG A 73 13.31 -3.57 6.54
CA ARG A 73 13.21 -3.57 8.01
C ARG A 73 14.05 -4.68 8.66
N ASN A 74 14.10 -5.88 8.07
CA ASN A 74 14.90 -6.98 8.61
C ASN A 74 16.41 -6.69 8.50
N ARG A 75 16.84 -6.03 7.42
CA ARG A 75 18.23 -5.58 7.27
C ARG A 75 18.60 -4.54 8.33
N GLU A 76 17.72 -3.59 8.58
CA GLU A 76 17.87 -2.59 9.65
C GLU A 76 17.88 -3.24 11.03
N ALA A 77 16.97 -4.18 11.30
CA ALA A 77 16.91 -4.92 12.56
C ALA A 77 18.16 -5.77 12.81
N ARG A 78 18.72 -6.39 11.76
CA ARG A 78 19.96 -7.18 11.86
C ARG A 78 21.19 -6.29 12.07
N ALA A 79 21.19 -5.08 11.53
CA ALA A 79 22.24 -4.08 11.77
C ALA A 79 22.15 -3.46 13.18
N ALA A 80 20.94 -3.32 13.73
CA ALA A 80 20.69 -2.74 15.05
C ALA A 80 20.87 -3.72 16.22
N ARG A 81 21.11 -5.01 15.97
CA ARG A 81 21.32 -6.00 17.03
C ARG A 81 22.73 -5.79 17.61
N PRO A 82 22.90 -5.30 18.86
CA PRO A 82 24.22 -5.14 19.43
C PRO A 82 24.87 -6.52 19.54
N LYS A 83 26.16 -6.60 19.17
CA LYS A 83 27.00 -7.75 19.53
C LYS A 83 26.91 -7.91 21.04
N VAL A 84 26.24 -8.95 21.49
CA VAL A 84 26.21 -9.34 22.90
C VAL A 84 27.67 -9.58 23.29
N ALA A 85 28.14 -8.80 24.26
CA ALA A 85 29.48 -8.89 24.84
C ALA A 85 29.59 -10.13 25.73
#